data_AF-A0A6N4T983-F1
#
_entry.id   AF-A0A6N4T983-F1
#
_cell.length_a   1.000
_cell.length_b   1.000
_cell.length_c   1.000
_cell.angle_alpha   90.00
_cell.angle_beta   90.00
_cell.angle_gamma   90.00
#
_symmetry.space_group_name_H-M   'P 1'
#
loop_
_entity.id
_entity.type
_entity.pdbx_description
1 polymer ?
#
loop_
_entity_poly.entity_id
_entity_poly.type
_entity_poly.pdbx_seq_one_letter_code
_entity_poly.pdbx_strand_id
1 'polypeptide(L)'
;MSHTIKEKTKLLNRVRRIRGQIEAVERALEADTECAEVLHLLAATRGGLNGLMAEVMEDHIREHVASPDIESAAERLKGADELVEIVRTYLK
;
A
#
# COMPACT_ATOMS: atom_id res chain seq x y z
N MET A 1 -3.82 17.82 12.59
CA MET A 1 -4.39 17.53 11.25
C MET A 1 -3.64 16.31 10.75
N SER A 2 -4.33 15.26 10.28
CA SER A 2 -3.61 14.07 9.82
C SER A 2 -2.62 14.47 8.73
N HIS A 3 -1.33 14.31 8.99
CA HIS A 3 -0.28 14.49 7.99
C HIS A 3 -0.40 13.50 6.82
N THR A 4 -1.25 12.49 6.99
CA THR A 4 -1.66 11.42 6.08
C THR A 4 -1.93 11.91 4.66
N ILE A 5 -0.90 12.15 3.82
CA ILE A 5 -1.18 12.41 2.42
C ILE A 5 -0.38 13.52 1.70
N LYS A 6 0.89 13.85 2.00
CA LYS A 6 1.65 14.86 1.21
C LYS A 6 1.57 14.61 -0.32
N GLU A 7 1.50 13.32 -0.69
CA GLU A 7 1.38 12.79 -2.04
C GLU A 7 -0.01 12.19 -2.36
N LYS A 8 -1.11 12.74 -1.82
CA LYS A 8 -2.48 12.19 -1.99
C LYS A 8 -2.83 11.89 -3.44
N THR A 9 -2.53 12.79 -4.37
CA THR A 9 -2.83 12.62 -5.80
C THR A 9 -2.09 11.43 -6.40
N LYS A 10 -0.81 11.24 -6.03
CA LYS A 10 0.02 10.12 -6.50
C LYS A 10 -0.52 8.79 -5.98
N LEU A 11 -0.87 8.70 -4.70
CA LEU A 11 -1.46 7.48 -4.13
C LEU A 11 -2.82 7.16 -4.76
N LEU A 12 -3.68 8.15 -4.97
CA LEU A 12 -4.96 7.96 -5.64
C LEU A 12 -4.79 7.44 -7.07
N ASN A 13 -3.77 7.92 -7.79
CA ASN A 13 -3.48 7.42 -9.13
C ASN A 13 -3.01 5.95 -9.11
N ARG A 14 -2.22 5.54 -8.12
CA ARG A 14 -1.87 4.13 -7.92
C ARG A 14 -3.09 3.27 -7.60
N VAL A 15 -3.97 3.72 -6.71
CA VAL A 15 -5.21 3.02 -6.37
C VAL A 15 -6.09 2.83 -7.62
N ARG A 16 -6.26 3.87 -8.43
CA ARG A 16 -7.02 3.79 -9.69
C ARG A 16 -6.41 2.78 -10.67
N ARG A 17 -5.07 2.71 -10.76
CA ARG A 17 -4.38 1.72 -11.59
C ARG A 17 -4.64 0.30 -11.10
N ILE A 18 -4.52 0.05 -9.80
CA ILE A 18 -4.79 -1.26 -9.19
C ILE A 18 -6.24 -1.67 -9.42
N ARG A 19 -7.20 -0.74 -9.29
CA ARG A 19 -8.60 -1.00 -9.60
C ARG A 19 -8.78 -1.51 -11.04
N GLY A 20 -8.15 -0.85 -12.02
CA GLY A 20 -8.19 -1.32 -13.41
C GLY A 20 -7.56 -2.71 -13.62
N GLN A 21 -6.57 -3.09 -12.81
CA GLN A 21 -6.00 -4.45 -12.83
C GLN A 21 -6.99 -5.48 -12.26
N ILE A 22 -7.68 -5.16 -11.16
CA ILE A 22 -8.74 -6.02 -10.59
C ILE A 22 -9.90 -6.20 -11.58
N GLU A 23 -10.36 -5.11 -12.19
CA GLU A 23 -11.40 -5.17 -13.24
C GLU A 23 -10.96 -6.02 -14.44
N ALA A 24 -9.65 -6.07 -14.75
CA ALA A 24 -9.13 -6.95 -15.80
C ALA A 24 -9.14 -8.43 -15.39
N VAL A 25 -8.86 -8.74 -14.12
CA VAL A 25 -8.99 -10.10 -13.57
C VAL A 25 -10.45 -10.57 -13.65
N GLU A 26 -11.38 -9.71 -13.25
CA GLU A 26 -12.83 -10.01 -13.31
C GLU A 26 -13.26 -10.34 -14.74
N ARG A 27 -12.95 -9.47 -15.72
CA ARG A 27 -13.27 -9.73 -17.13
C ARG A 27 -12.63 -11.01 -17.68
N ALA A 28 -11.41 -11.33 -17.26
CA ALA A 28 -10.74 -12.55 -17.71
C ALA A 28 -11.45 -13.81 -17.19
N LEU A 29 -11.95 -13.76 -15.95
CA LEU A 29 -12.74 -14.84 -15.36
C LEU A 29 -14.12 -14.96 -16.03
N GLU A 30 -14.81 -13.84 -16.29
CA GLU A 30 -16.10 -13.83 -16.99
C GLU A 30 -15.99 -14.36 -18.43
N ALA A 31 -14.83 -14.19 -19.07
CA ALA A 31 -14.55 -14.64 -20.42
C ALA A 31 -13.96 -16.07 -20.49
N ASP A 32 -13.93 -16.82 -19.37
CA ASP A 32 -13.33 -18.16 -19.27
C ASP A 32 -11.89 -18.22 -19.82
N THR A 33 -11.10 -17.17 -19.55
CA THR A 33 -9.71 -17.06 -20.04
C THR A 33 -8.81 -18.12 -19.42
N GLU A 34 -7.79 -18.57 -20.15
CA GLU A 34 -6.79 -19.54 -19.71
C GLU A 34 -6.20 -19.20 -18.33
N CYS A 35 -6.06 -20.21 -17.47
CA CYS A 35 -5.60 -20.02 -16.09
C CYS A 35 -4.24 -19.31 -15.99
N ALA A 36 -3.34 -19.55 -16.94
CA ALA A 36 -2.02 -18.92 -16.97
C ALA A 36 -2.13 -17.38 -17.10
N GLU A 37 -3.06 -16.88 -17.91
CA GLU A 37 -3.26 -15.45 -18.11
C GLU A 37 -3.86 -14.80 -16.86
N VAL A 38 -4.86 -15.45 -16.25
CA VAL A 38 -5.44 -15.01 -14.97
C VAL A 38 -4.36 -14.93 -13.89
N LEU A 39 -3.46 -15.93 -13.81
CA LEU A 39 -2.33 -15.92 -12.87
C LEU A 39 -1.37 -14.75 -13.12
N HIS A 40 -1.10 -14.40 -14.38
CA HIS A 40 -0.29 -13.23 -14.71
C HIS A 40 -0.94 -11.91 -14.27
N LEU A 41 -2.26 -11.76 -14.48
CA LEU A 41 -3.02 -10.58 -14.04
C LEU A 41 -3.03 -10.46 -12.51
N LEU A 42 -3.25 -11.57 -11.80
CA LEU A 42 -3.18 -11.61 -10.33
C LEU A 42 -1.78 -11.25 -9.83
N ALA A 43 -0.71 -11.78 -10.45
CA ALA A 43 0.66 -11.45 -10.08
C ALA A 43 0.97 -9.96 -10.27
N ALA A 44 0.53 -9.37 -11.39
CA ALA A 44 0.68 -7.94 -11.67
C ALA A 44 -0.09 -7.07 -10.67
N THR A 45 -1.30 -7.49 -10.29
CA THR A 45 -2.14 -6.82 -9.29
C THR A 45 -1.47 -6.86 -7.91
N ARG A 46 -0.97 -8.02 -7.49
CA ARG A 46 -0.22 -8.18 -6.24
C ARG A 46 1.01 -7.28 -6.20
N GLY A 47 1.76 -7.20 -7.31
CA GLY A 47 2.91 -6.29 -7.42
C GLY A 47 2.52 -4.82 -7.25
N GLY A 48 1.39 -4.40 -7.84
CA GLY A 48 0.83 -3.05 -7.67
C GLY A 48 0.47 -2.74 -6.21
N LEU A 49 -0.22 -3.67 -5.54
CA LEU A 49 -0.60 -3.56 -4.12
C LEU A 49 0.63 -3.46 -3.21
N ASN A 50 1.62 -4.34 -3.40
CA ASN A 50 2.86 -4.31 -2.61
C ASN A 50 3.60 -2.99 -2.78
N GLY A 51 3.68 -2.47 -4.01
CA GLY A 51 4.30 -1.17 -4.27
C GLY A 51 3.57 0.01 -3.63
N LEU A 52 2.23 -0.02 -3.60
CA LEU A 52 1.44 0.99 -2.88
C LEU A 52 1.66 0.90 -1.36
N MET A 53 1.69 -0.31 -0.81
CA MET A 53 1.92 -0.51 0.62
C MET A 53 3.30 -0.01 1.05
N ALA A 54 4.35 -0.31 0.29
CA ALA A 54 5.70 0.19 0.56
C ALA A 54 5.76 1.72 0.60
N GLU A 55 5.07 2.39 -0.33
CA GLU A 55 5.03 3.86 -0.38
C GLU A 55 4.32 4.46 0.84
N VAL A 56 3.18 3.90 1.25
CA VAL A 56 2.45 4.35 2.45
C VAL A 56 3.25 4.09 3.73
N MET A 57 3.95 2.95 3.82
CA MET A 57 4.82 2.64 4.95
C MET A 57 6.01 3.61 5.02
N GLU A 58 6.61 3.98 3.88
CA GLU A 58 7.68 4.98 3.84
C GLU A 58 7.21 6.33 4.39
N ASP A 59 6.05 6.81 3.92
CA ASP A 59 5.47 8.07 4.40
C ASP A 59 5.24 8.02 5.92
N HIS A 60 4.67 6.90 6.43
CA HIS A 60 4.47 6.70 7.87
C HIS A 60 5.78 6.76 8.66
N ILE A 61 6.83 6.09 8.19
CA ILE A 61 8.15 6.14 8.83
C ILE A 61 8.68 7.57 8.87
N ARG A 62 8.63 8.29 7.74
CA ARG A 62 9.18 9.64 7.64
C ARG A 62 8.42 10.64 8.50
N GLU A 63 7.10 10.52 8.57
CA GLU A 63 6.24 11.50 9.25
C GLU A 63 6.01 11.19 10.73
N HIS A 64 5.93 9.91 11.12
CA HIS A 64 5.50 9.50 12.47
C HIS A 64 6.58 8.80 13.30
N VAL A 65 7.72 8.43 12.69
CA VAL A 65 8.81 7.72 13.41
C VAL A 65 10.13 8.48 13.34
N ALA A 66 10.51 8.97 12.16
CA ALA A 66 11.81 9.58 11.89
C ALA A 66 11.75 11.11 11.78
N SER A 67 10.56 11.72 11.84
CA SER A 67 10.43 13.17 11.71
C SER A 67 11.19 13.89 12.84
N PRO A 68 11.98 14.94 12.51
CA PRO A 68 12.63 15.78 13.51
C PRO A 68 11.63 16.66 14.26
N ASP A 69 10.45 16.89 13.70
CA ASP A 69 9.41 17.73 14.29
C ASP A 69 8.65 17.03 15.44
N ILE A 70 8.91 15.73 15.67
CA ILE A 70 8.32 14.97 16.79
C ILE A 70 9.16 15.22 18.05
N GLU A 71 8.65 16.11 18.90
CA GLU A 71 9.29 16.46 20.18
C GLU A 71 9.03 15.41 21.28
N SER A 72 7.88 14.72 21.21
CA SER A 72 7.47 13.75 22.23
C SER A 72 8.01 12.35 21.95
N ALA A 73 8.79 11.79 22.89
CA ALA A 73 9.23 10.40 22.83
C ALA A 73 8.05 9.41 22.81
N ALA A 74 6.96 9.73 23.51
CA ALA A 74 5.76 8.89 23.54
C ALA A 74 5.04 8.88 22.18
N GLU A 75 5.00 10.02 21.49
CA GLU A 75 4.41 10.12 20.15
C GLU A 75 5.25 9.33 19.13
N ARG A 76 6.58 9.42 19.20
CA ARG A 76 7.49 8.65 18.36
C ARG A 76 7.34 7.14 18.59
N LEU A 77 7.24 6.72 19.85
CA LEU A 77 7.03 5.32 20.21
C LEU A 77 5.70 4.79 19.63
N LYS A 78 4.63 5.58 19.73
CA LYS A 78 3.33 5.23 19.14
C LYS A 78 3.42 4.98 17.64
N GLY A 79 4.08 5.87 16.89
CA GLY A 79 4.27 5.69 15.45
C GLY A 79 5.08 4.44 15.11
N ALA A 80 6.07 4.10 15.94
CA ALA A 80 6.86 2.87 15.77
C ALA A 80 6.04 1.61 16.08
N ASP A 81 5.21 1.62 17.12
CA ASP A 81 4.32 0.51 17.46
C ASP A 81 3.29 0.25 16.35
N GLU A 82 2.68 1.30 15.80
CA GLU A 82 1.78 1.22 14.64
C GLU A 82 2.47 0.56 13.43
N LEU A 83 3.74 0.90 13.17
CA LEU A 83 4.53 0.28 12.11
C LEU A 83 4.81 -1.20 12.38
N VAL A 84 5.15 -1.58 13.61
CA VAL A 84 5.41 -2.97 14.00
C VAL A 84 4.17 -3.84 13.78
N GLU A 85 2.98 -3.34 14.10
CA GLU A 85 1.73 -4.06 13.86
C GLU A 85 1.48 -4.31 12.37
N ILE A 86 1.73 -3.31 11.52
CA ILE A 86 1.59 -3.43 10.06
C ILE A 86 2.60 -4.44 9.51
N VAL A 87 3.88 -4.35 9.90
CA VAL A 87 4.94 -5.26 9.44
C VAL A 87 4.64 -6.71 9.83
N ARG A 88 4.14 -6.95 11.05
CA ARG A 88 3.70 -8.29 11.49
C ARG A 88 2.55 -8.85 10.66
N THR A 89 1.69 -8.00 10.11
CA THR A 89 0.58 -8.42 9.26
C THR A 89 1.05 -8.65 7.83
N TYR A 90 1.97 -7.82 7.34
CA TYR A 90 2.51 -7.89 5.99
C TYR A 90 3.45 -9.09 5.77
N LEU A 91 4.21 -9.49 6.80
CA LEU A 91 5.17 -10.60 6.73
C LEU A 91 4.59 -11.97 7.14
N LYS A 92 3.30 -12.04 7.45
CA LYS A 92 2.58 -13.32 7.58
C LYS A 92 2.30 -13.90 6.21
#